data_AF-A0A812PE18-F1
#
_entry.id   AF-A0A812PE18-F1
#
_cell.length_a   1.000
_cell.length_b   1.000
_cell.length_c   1.000
_cell.angle_alpha   90.00
_cell.angle_beta   90.00
_cell.angle_gamma   90.00
#
_symmetry.space_group_name_H-M   'P 1'
#
loop_
_entity.id
_entity.type
_entity.pdbx_description
1 polymer ?
#
loop_
_entity_poly.entity_id
_entity_poly.type
_entity_poly.pdbx_seq_one_letter_code
_entity_poly.pdbx_strand_id
1 'polypeptide(L)'
;MALLDKPDLLSSTDFFQETDMTQLCCQVFMGYILQDLFLSLYFGSAWPGWQTNLRLVHVNFRIHHVLVLVVWWQLTAGRYAQGPATVAMLCEFSTPFVAMRWFLDRAGMKSSKLYIVNGMTMLVSFLIFRVILYSYMLIRIYHMQDGFLRIPVLNRCLFLLGYFGGAALQYFWFFKIARGAYKALTSGPPHDNAVASTPQKSLSQHRPQAKEDAKACASDTASTTSSEHNSSGENADETGRQCLALCRW
;
A
#
# COMPACT_ATOMS: atom_id res chain seq x y z
N MET A 1 -22.69 11.98 5.63
CA MET A 1 -24.08 12.34 5.96
C MET A 1 -24.64 13.45 5.06
N ALA A 2 -23.81 14.27 4.38
CA ALA A 2 -24.25 15.28 3.41
C ALA A 2 -25.05 14.73 2.20
N LEU A 3 -24.71 13.52 1.72
CA LEU A 3 -25.44 12.86 0.62
C LEU A 3 -26.84 12.36 1.02
N LEU A 4 -27.10 12.19 2.32
CA LEU A 4 -28.39 11.71 2.82
C LEU A 4 -29.39 12.85 3.01
N ASP A 5 -28.90 14.06 3.34
CA ASP A 5 -29.75 15.23 3.54
C ASP A 5 -30.26 15.84 2.22
N LYS A 6 -29.54 15.65 1.11
CA LYS A 6 -29.98 16.08 -0.24
C LYS A 6 -29.69 14.98 -1.28
N PRO A 7 -30.61 14.02 -1.48
CA PRO A 7 -30.43 12.97 -2.48
C PRO A 7 -30.34 13.53 -3.91
N ASP A 8 -30.88 14.73 -4.15
CA ASP A 8 -30.82 15.42 -5.44
C ASP A 8 -29.39 15.71 -5.89
N LEU A 9 -28.43 15.79 -4.96
CA LEU A 9 -27.02 15.97 -5.31
C LEU A 9 -26.46 14.78 -6.12
N LEU A 10 -27.06 13.59 -5.95
CA LEU A 10 -26.70 12.38 -6.69
C LEU A 10 -27.48 12.21 -7.99
N SER A 11 -28.66 12.82 -8.15
CA SER A 11 -29.45 12.72 -9.39
C SER A 11 -29.25 13.92 -10.33
N SER A 12 -28.81 15.05 -9.78
CA SER A 12 -28.59 16.27 -10.53
C SER A 12 -27.47 16.14 -11.56
N THR A 13 -27.70 16.81 -12.68
CA THR A 13 -26.74 17.01 -13.78
C THR A 13 -26.06 18.38 -13.68
N ASP A 14 -26.36 19.17 -12.66
CA ASP A 14 -25.70 20.45 -12.44
C ASP A 14 -24.31 20.27 -11.82
N PHE A 15 -23.29 20.64 -12.59
CA PHE A 15 -21.89 20.54 -12.18
C PHE A 15 -21.53 21.52 -11.04
N PHE A 16 -22.25 22.64 -10.93
CA PHE A 16 -21.96 23.68 -9.96
C PHE A 16 -22.74 23.51 -8.66
N GLN A 17 -23.65 22.54 -8.59
CA GLN A 17 -24.46 22.32 -7.40
C GLN A 17 -23.58 21.98 -6.19
N GLU A 18 -23.71 22.81 -5.15
CA GLU A 18 -23.01 22.67 -3.89
C GLU A 18 -23.92 22.89 -2.67
N THR A 19 -23.41 22.48 -1.52
CA THR A 19 -23.96 22.79 -0.21
C THR A 19 -22.80 23.10 0.74
N ASP A 20 -23.08 23.82 1.83
CA ASP A 20 -22.04 24.07 2.85
C ASP A 20 -21.50 22.76 3.46
N MET A 21 -22.36 21.74 3.57
CA MET A 21 -21.96 20.41 4.04
C MET A 21 -21.02 19.71 3.07
N THR A 22 -21.32 19.72 1.77
CA THR A 22 -20.45 19.08 0.76
C THR A 22 -19.12 19.82 0.65
N GLN A 23 -19.15 21.15 0.75
CA GLN A 23 -17.96 21.98 0.76
C GLN A 23 -17.09 21.66 1.99
N LEU A 24 -17.69 21.56 3.17
CA LEU A 24 -16.99 21.18 4.39
C LEU A 24 -16.37 19.78 4.27
N CYS A 25 -17.12 18.80 3.75
CA CYS A 25 -16.59 17.47 3.49
C CYS A 25 -15.37 17.51 2.57
N CYS A 26 -15.42 18.30 1.49
CA CYS A 26 -14.30 18.41 0.55
C CYS A 26 -13.08 19.09 1.16
N GLN A 27 -13.27 20.10 2.01
CA GLN A 27 -12.18 20.75 2.74
C GLN A 27 -11.53 19.81 3.76
N VAL A 28 -12.32 19.08 4.52
CA VAL A 28 -11.81 18.07 5.48
C VAL A 28 -11.03 16.98 4.73
N PHE A 29 -11.57 16.49 3.61
CA PHE A 29 -10.90 15.47 2.80
C PHE A 29 -9.59 15.98 2.19
N MET A 30 -9.57 17.23 1.71
CA MET A 30 -8.33 17.87 1.23
C MET A 30 -7.28 17.96 2.34
N GLY A 31 -7.67 18.31 3.57
CA GLY A 31 -6.80 18.30 4.73
C GLY A 31 -6.23 16.91 5.05
N TYR A 32 -7.06 15.88 4.94
CA TYR A 32 -6.64 14.47 5.08
C TYR A 32 -5.57 14.08 4.04
N ILE A 33 -5.79 14.38 2.75
CA ILE A 33 -4.79 14.09 1.70
C ILE A 33 -3.49 14.88 1.94
N LEU A 34 -3.60 16.12 2.42
CA LEU A 34 -2.44 16.97 2.71
C LEU A 34 -1.61 16.38 3.86
N GLN A 35 -2.26 15.85 4.89
CA GLN A 35 -1.62 15.13 5.97
C GLN A 35 -0.88 13.89 5.44
N ASP A 36 -1.49 13.09 4.56
CA ASP A 36 -0.85 11.91 3.97
C ASP A 36 0.41 12.27 3.16
N LEU A 37 0.37 13.37 2.41
CA LEU A 37 1.55 13.89 1.71
C LEU A 37 2.63 14.33 2.70
N PHE A 38 2.26 15.06 3.75
CA PHE A 38 3.21 15.53 4.76
C PHE A 38 3.92 14.37 5.46
N LEU A 39 3.16 13.36 5.89
CA LEU A 39 3.71 12.15 6.51
C LEU A 39 4.64 11.41 5.54
N SER A 40 4.26 11.30 4.28
CA SER A 40 5.10 10.66 3.25
C SER A 40 6.43 11.39 3.02
N LEU A 41 6.44 12.72 3.09
CA LEU A 41 7.66 13.52 2.97
C LEU A 41 8.53 13.41 4.22
N TYR A 42 7.93 13.49 5.41
CA TYR A 42 8.63 13.41 6.69
C TYR A 42 9.31 12.05 6.90
N PHE A 43 8.58 10.95 6.71
CA PHE A 43 9.17 9.60 6.88
C PHE A 43 10.09 9.23 5.71
N GLY A 44 9.88 9.80 4.53
CA GLY A 44 10.77 9.62 3.38
C GLY A 44 12.18 10.21 3.61
N SER A 45 12.29 11.27 4.40
CA SER A 45 13.57 11.89 4.77
C SER A 45 14.17 11.33 6.07
N ALA A 46 13.35 10.84 7.01
CA ALA A 46 13.80 10.45 8.35
C ALA A 46 14.06 8.95 8.58
N TRP A 47 13.54 8.03 7.76
CA TRP A 47 13.63 6.57 8.03
C TRP A 47 14.36 5.76 6.93
N PRO A 48 15.59 5.25 7.19
CA PRO A 48 16.38 4.48 6.22
C PRO A 48 15.74 3.14 5.81
N GLY A 49 15.01 2.48 6.71
CA GLY A 49 14.33 1.19 6.45
C GLY A 49 13.19 1.28 5.42
N TRP A 50 12.72 2.49 5.12
CA TRP A 50 11.70 2.76 4.11
C TRP A 50 12.27 2.84 2.68
N GLN A 51 13.59 2.98 2.53
CA GLN A 51 14.21 3.33 1.24
C GLN A 51 14.67 2.12 0.41
N THR A 52 14.85 0.95 1.01
CA THR A 52 15.67 -0.12 0.40
C THR A 52 14.98 -0.99 -0.66
N ASN A 53 13.64 -0.99 -0.78
CA ASN A 53 12.97 -1.86 -1.78
C ASN A 53 11.77 -1.25 -2.54
N LEU A 54 11.31 -0.03 -2.24
CA LEU A 54 10.07 0.53 -2.82
C LEU A 54 10.18 1.98 -3.34
N ARG A 55 11.38 2.46 -3.69
CA ARG A 55 11.60 3.87 -4.13
C ARG A 55 10.61 4.33 -5.21
N LEU A 56 10.34 3.49 -6.22
CA LEU A 56 9.38 3.80 -7.28
C LEU A 56 7.94 3.91 -6.76
N VAL A 57 7.52 3.01 -5.86
CA VAL A 57 6.18 3.06 -5.26
C VAL A 57 6.00 4.33 -4.43
N HIS A 58 7.03 4.74 -3.68
CA HIS A 58 6.98 5.97 -2.88
C HIS A 58 7.00 7.25 -3.72
N VAL A 59 7.74 7.27 -4.83
CA VAL A 59 7.70 8.40 -5.77
C VAL A 59 6.33 8.48 -6.43
N ASN A 60 5.78 7.37 -6.90
CA ASN A 60 4.44 7.31 -7.49
C ASN A 60 3.37 7.76 -6.50
N PHE A 61 3.45 7.33 -5.24
CA PHE A 61 2.55 7.76 -4.18
C PHE A 61 2.57 9.29 -3.99
N ARG A 62 3.77 9.89 -3.89
CA ARG A 62 3.92 11.34 -3.71
C ARG A 62 3.40 12.13 -4.90
N ILE A 63 3.76 11.72 -6.12
CA ILE A 63 3.26 12.36 -7.36
C ILE A 63 1.74 12.28 -7.41
N HIS A 64 1.17 11.12 -7.10
CA HIS A 64 -0.28 10.94 -7.04
C HIS A 64 -0.93 11.89 -6.00
N HIS A 65 -0.38 12.00 -4.79
CA HIS A 65 -0.93 12.87 -3.75
C HIS A 65 -0.85 14.35 -4.13
N VAL A 66 0.24 14.78 -4.78
CA VAL A 66 0.35 16.15 -5.30
C VAL A 66 -0.71 16.41 -6.38
N LEU A 67 -0.88 15.50 -7.35
CA LEU A 67 -1.89 15.63 -8.40
C LEU A 67 -3.31 15.67 -7.82
N VAL A 68 -3.60 14.78 -6.87
CA VAL A 68 -4.88 14.75 -6.18
C VAL A 68 -5.09 16.06 -5.41
N LEU A 69 -4.11 16.56 -4.65
CA LEU A 69 -4.23 17.85 -3.95
C LEU A 69 -4.53 19.02 -4.89
N VAL A 70 -3.87 19.07 -6.06
CA VAL A 70 -4.17 20.11 -7.07
C VAL A 70 -5.62 20.02 -7.53
N VAL A 71 -6.14 18.81 -7.79
CA VAL A 71 -7.54 18.60 -8.16
C VAL A 71 -8.48 18.99 -7.01
N TRP A 72 -8.23 18.55 -5.77
CA TRP A 72 -9.10 18.88 -4.64
C TRP A 72 -9.09 20.37 -4.29
N TRP A 73 -7.95 21.04 -4.45
CA TRP A 73 -7.83 22.48 -4.32
C TRP A 73 -8.73 23.21 -5.32
N GLN A 74 -8.73 22.84 -6.60
CA GLN A 74 -9.60 23.50 -7.58
C GLN A 74 -11.10 23.20 -7.33
N LEU A 75 -11.45 22.00 -6.84
CA LEU A 75 -12.85 21.66 -6.52
C LEU A 75 -13.37 22.49 -5.35
N THR A 76 -12.54 22.68 -4.33
CA THR A 76 -12.90 23.45 -3.12
C THR A 76 -12.85 24.95 -3.36
N ALA A 77 -11.82 25.47 -4.04
CA ALA A 77 -11.69 26.90 -4.36
C ALA A 77 -12.71 27.33 -5.42
N GLY A 78 -12.97 26.49 -6.42
CA GLY A 78 -13.91 26.76 -7.50
C GLY A 78 -15.37 26.41 -7.19
N ARG A 79 -15.63 25.71 -6.07
CA ARG A 79 -16.97 25.28 -5.62
C ARG A 79 -17.78 24.58 -6.72
N TYR A 80 -17.17 23.61 -7.40
CA TYR A 80 -17.84 22.79 -8.42
C TYR A 80 -17.52 21.31 -8.25
N ALA A 81 -18.28 20.45 -8.93
CA ALA A 81 -18.21 19.00 -8.88
C ALA A 81 -18.29 18.41 -7.45
N GLN A 82 -18.95 19.11 -6.52
CA GLN A 82 -19.01 18.72 -5.12
C GLN A 82 -19.80 17.42 -4.90
N GLY A 83 -20.85 17.17 -5.69
CA GLY A 83 -21.57 15.89 -5.72
C GLY A 83 -20.65 14.72 -6.08
N PRO A 84 -20.05 14.70 -7.29
CA PRO A 84 -19.05 13.69 -7.67
C PRO A 84 -17.87 13.58 -6.70
N ALA A 85 -17.37 14.69 -6.17
CA ALA A 85 -16.27 14.69 -5.19
C ALA A 85 -16.65 13.94 -3.90
N THR A 86 -17.87 14.17 -3.39
CA THR A 86 -18.35 13.49 -2.18
C THR A 86 -18.49 11.99 -2.41
N VAL A 87 -18.91 11.57 -3.61
CA VAL A 87 -18.93 10.15 -3.99
C VAL A 87 -17.51 9.60 -4.11
N ALA A 88 -16.57 10.36 -4.68
CA ALA A 88 -15.17 9.94 -4.78
C ALA A 88 -14.53 9.67 -3.41
N MET A 89 -14.94 10.34 -2.33
CA MET A 89 -14.48 10.03 -0.97
C MET A 89 -14.82 8.60 -0.52
N LEU A 90 -15.90 8.00 -1.06
CA LEU A 90 -16.26 6.63 -0.73
C LEU A 90 -15.19 5.62 -1.17
N CYS A 91 -14.29 6.02 -2.07
CA CYS A 91 -13.14 5.22 -2.45
C CYS A 91 -12.27 4.84 -1.23
N GLU A 92 -12.20 5.70 -0.22
CA GLU A 92 -11.41 5.46 0.99
C GLU A 92 -11.96 4.34 1.88
N PHE A 93 -13.22 3.89 1.69
CA PHE A 93 -13.72 2.72 2.41
C PHE A 93 -12.96 1.42 2.11
N SER A 94 -12.22 1.38 0.99
CA SER A 94 -11.35 0.23 0.67
C SER A 94 -10.03 0.19 1.45
N THR A 95 -9.54 1.32 1.97
CA THR A 95 -8.23 1.42 2.64
C THR A 95 -8.08 0.66 3.95
N PRO A 96 -9.09 0.56 4.86
CA PRO A 96 -8.93 -0.22 6.08
C PRO A 96 -8.59 -1.69 5.80
N PHE A 97 -9.12 -2.28 4.71
CA PHE A 97 -8.81 -3.66 4.33
C PHE A 97 -7.36 -3.81 3.83
N VAL A 98 -6.85 -2.82 3.11
CA VAL A 98 -5.45 -2.78 2.67
C VAL A 98 -4.51 -2.64 3.87
N ALA A 99 -4.82 -1.71 4.78
CA ALA A 99 -4.06 -1.49 6.00
C ALA A 99 -4.05 -2.73 6.90
N MET A 100 -5.22 -3.35 7.12
CA MET A 100 -5.32 -4.57 7.91
C MET A 100 -4.50 -5.72 7.32
N ARG A 101 -4.46 -5.86 5.99
CA ARG A 101 -3.61 -6.85 5.33
C ARG A 101 -2.13 -6.62 5.64
N TRP A 102 -1.68 -5.37 5.58
CA TRP A 102 -0.30 -5.00 5.89
C TRP A 102 0.04 -5.28 7.35
N PHE A 103 -0.84 -4.97 8.30
CA PHE A 103 -0.62 -5.27 9.71
C PHE A 103 -0.51 -6.78 9.96
N LEU A 104 -1.37 -7.59 9.34
CA LEU A 104 -1.31 -9.05 9.46
C LEU A 104 -0.04 -9.64 8.83
N ASP A 105 0.45 -9.05 7.73
CA ASP A 105 1.74 -9.40 7.15
C ASP A 105 2.87 -9.14 8.15
N ARG A 106 2.92 -7.94 8.75
CA ARG A 106 3.96 -7.57 9.73
C ARG A 106 3.88 -8.33 11.04
N ALA A 107 2.70 -8.82 11.43
CA ALA A 107 2.53 -9.72 12.55
C ALA A 107 2.94 -11.18 12.24
N GLY A 108 3.40 -11.48 11.01
CA GLY A 108 3.77 -12.84 10.61
C GLY A 108 2.57 -13.77 10.37
N MET A 109 1.36 -13.23 10.27
CA MET A 109 0.10 -14.00 10.26
C MET A 109 -0.38 -14.36 8.84
N LYS A 110 0.52 -14.49 7.86
CA LYS A 110 0.14 -14.75 6.44
C LYS A 110 -0.61 -16.07 6.22
N SER A 111 -0.34 -17.07 7.06
CA SER A 111 -1.01 -18.38 7.01
C SER A 111 -2.35 -18.41 7.74
N SER A 112 -2.72 -17.34 8.44
CA SER A 112 -3.98 -17.29 9.20
C SER A 112 -5.20 -17.22 8.29
N LYS A 113 -6.31 -17.84 8.73
CA LYS A 113 -7.61 -17.69 8.05
C LYS A 113 -8.01 -16.22 7.94
N LEU A 114 -7.67 -15.40 8.94
CA LEU A 114 -7.94 -13.96 8.94
C LEU A 114 -7.24 -13.23 7.80
N TYR A 115 -5.98 -13.58 7.47
CA TYR A 115 -5.25 -12.97 6.35
C TYR A 115 -5.89 -13.30 5.00
N ILE A 116 -6.40 -14.53 4.84
CA ILE A 116 -7.08 -14.96 3.62
C ILE A 116 -8.43 -14.26 3.49
N VAL A 117 -9.26 -14.26 4.54
CA VAL A 117 -10.57 -13.59 4.56
C VAL A 117 -10.44 -12.09 4.33
N ASN A 118 -9.47 -11.43 4.97
CA ASN A 118 -9.20 -10.01 4.72
C ASN A 118 -8.74 -9.78 3.27
N GLY A 119 -7.93 -10.68 2.70
CA GLY A 119 -7.52 -10.61 1.29
C GLY A 119 -8.71 -10.66 0.32
N MET A 120 -9.69 -11.55 0.56
CA MET A 120 -10.91 -11.62 -0.25
C MET A 120 -11.80 -10.39 -0.06
N THR A 121 -11.94 -9.92 1.19
CA THR A 121 -12.70 -8.69 1.50
C THR A 121 -12.06 -7.45 0.87
N MET A 122 -10.73 -7.38 0.85
CA MET A 122 -9.95 -6.37 0.15
C MET A 122 -10.21 -6.41 -1.35
N LEU A 123 -10.26 -7.59 -1.98
CA LEU A 123 -10.58 -7.71 -3.42
C LEU A 123 -11.98 -7.17 -3.75
N VAL A 124 -13.00 -7.57 -2.98
CA VAL A 124 -14.40 -7.17 -3.21
C VAL A 124 -14.58 -5.67 -2.97
N SER A 125 -14.05 -5.14 -1.86
CA SER A 125 -14.12 -3.70 -1.57
C SER A 125 -13.39 -2.86 -2.62
N PHE A 126 -12.25 -3.31 -3.12
CA PHE A 126 -11.52 -2.61 -4.18
C PHE A 126 -12.29 -2.60 -5.50
N LEU A 127 -12.97 -3.70 -5.86
CA LEU A 127 -13.84 -3.74 -7.03
C LEU A 127 -15.00 -2.73 -6.92
N ILE A 128 -15.71 -2.72 -5.78
CA ILE A 128 -16.90 -1.88 -5.60
C ILE A 128 -16.49 -0.40 -5.51
N PHE A 129 -15.63 -0.07 -4.55
CA PHE A 129 -15.36 1.33 -4.20
C PHE A 129 -14.34 2.00 -5.12
N ARG A 130 -13.48 1.25 -5.81
CA ARG A 130 -12.49 1.84 -6.72
C ARG A 130 -12.88 1.60 -8.17
N VAL A 131 -13.08 0.38 -8.63
CA VAL A 131 -13.32 0.10 -10.06
C VAL A 131 -14.70 0.55 -10.54
N ILE A 132 -15.77 0.07 -9.88
CA ILE A 132 -17.14 0.40 -10.26
C ILE A 132 -17.42 1.88 -10.02
N LEU A 133 -17.02 2.38 -8.85
CA LEU A 133 -17.28 3.77 -8.48
C LEU A 133 -16.54 4.78 -9.37
N TYR A 134 -15.25 4.54 -9.71
CA TYR A 134 -14.58 5.39 -10.69
C TYR A 134 -15.30 5.33 -12.05
N SER A 135 -15.64 4.14 -12.55
CA SER A 135 -16.35 4.02 -13.82
C SER A 135 -17.67 4.80 -13.82
N TYR A 136 -18.43 4.73 -12.72
CA TYR A 136 -19.65 5.51 -12.52
C TYR A 136 -19.39 7.02 -12.49
N MET A 137 -18.32 7.48 -11.85
CA MET A 137 -17.94 8.90 -11.84
C MET A 137 -17.64 9.44 -13.25
N LEU A 138 -16.99 8.66 -14.12
CA LEU A 138 -16.75 9.07 -15.51
C LEU A 138 -18.06 9.36 -16.23
N ILE A 139 -19.04 8.47 -16.08
CA ILE A 139 -20.37 8.61 -16.68
C ILE A 139 -21.07 9.86 -16.14
N ARG A 140 -20.97 10.12 -14.83
CA ARG A 140 -21.54 11.33 -14.21
C ARG A 140 -20.91 12.62 -14.74
N ILE A 141 -19.59 12.66 -14.85
CA ILE A 141 -18.87 13.81 -15.41
C ILE A 141 -19.28 14.05 -16.87
N TYR A 142 -19.45 12.98 -17.65
CA TYR A 142 -19.95 13.07 -19.03
C TYR A 142 -21.35 13.70 -19.10
N HIS A 143 -22.28 13.29 -18.22
CA HIS A 143 -23.60 13.92 -18.15
C HIS A 143 -23.58 15.37 -17.64
N MET A 144 -22.52 15.79 -16.95
CA MET A 144 -22.30 17.16 -16.46
C MET A 144 -21.44 18.00 -17.42
N GLN A 145 -21.23 17.55 -18.66
CA GLN A 145 -20.31 18.15 -19.62
C GLN A 145 -20.55 19.65 -19.87
N ASP A 146 -21.80 20.11 -19.89
CA ASP A 146 -22.12 21.52 -20.12
C ASP A 146 -21.54 22.42 -19.04
N GLY A 147 -21.60 21.98 -17.78
CA GLY A 147 -20.98 22.69 -16.66
C GLY A 147 -19.46 22.52 -16.64
N PHE A 148 -18.99 21.32 -16.95
CA PHE A 148 -17.56 21.04 -17.06
C PHE A 148 -16.87 21.91 -18.13
N LEU A 149 -17.53 22.19 -19.26
CA LEU A 149 -16.98 23.04 -20.33
C LEU A 149 -16.94 24.53 -19.98
N ARG A 150 -17.65 24.98 -18.93
CA ARG A 150 -17.67 26.38 -18.48
C ARG A 150 -16.48 26.77 -17.60
N ILE A 151 -15.81 25.81 -16.95
CA ILE A 151 -14.64 26.11 -16.10
C ILE A 151 -13.40 26.40 -16.98
N PRO A 152 -12.38 27.13 -16.49
CA PRO A 152 -11.19 27.45 -17.27
C PRO A 152 -10.49 26.22 -17.88
N VAL A 153 -9.91 26.36 -19.08
CA VAL A 153 -9.24 25.27 -19.82
C VAL A 153 -8.20 24.57 -18.95
N LEU A 154 -7.39 25.32 -18.21
CA LEU A 154 -6.37 24.77 -17.32
C LEU A 154 -7.00 23.84 -16.26
N ASN A 155 -8.08 24.26 -15.61
CA ASN A 155 -8.77 23.46 -14.59
C ASN A 155 -9.37 22.19 -15.18
N ARG A 156 -9.86 22.23 -16.44
CA ARG A 156 -10.33 21.03 -17.15
C ARG A 156 -9.19 20.07 -17.41
N CYS A 157 -8.06 20.55 -17.92
CA CYS A 157 -6.88 19.72 -18.19
C CYS A 157 -6.35 19.07 -16.92
N LEU A 158 -6.23 19.83 -15.83
CA LEU A 158 -5.78 19.32 -14.53
C LEU A 158 -6.77 18.31 -13.94
N PHE A 159 -8.07 18.57 -14.05
CA PHE A 159 -9.11 17.62 -13.62
C PHE A 159 -9.01 16.30 -14.39
N LEU A 160 -8.94 16.34 -15.72
CA LEU A 160 -8.85 15.13 -16.55
C LEU A 160 -7.54 14.38 -16.28
N LEU A 161 -6.42 15.09 -16.16
CA LEU A 161 -5.14 14.49 -15.82
C LEU A 161 -5.19 13.76 -14.47
N GLY A 162 -5.71 14.41 -13.43
CA GLY A 162 -5.85 13.80 -12.11
C GLY A 162 -6.85 12.64 -12.11
N TYR A 163 -7.96 12.77 -12.84
CA TYR A 163 -8.98 11.74 -12.96
C TYR A 163 -8.44 10.48 -13.65
N PHE A 164 -7.88 10.62 -14.86
CA PHE A 164 -7.34 9.48 -15.61
C PHE A 164 -6.08 8.90 -14.96
N GLY A 165 -5.23 9.75 -14.38
CA GLY A 165 -4.08 9.30 -13.59
C GLY A 165 -4.49 8.49 -12.36
N GLY A 166 -5.50 8.96 -11.63
CA GLY A 166 -6.11 8.23 -10.52
C GLY A 166 -6.73 6.91 -10.96
N ALA A 167 -7.56 6.93 -12.02
CA ALA A 167 -8.20 5.74 -12.56
C ALA A 167 -7.17 4.68 -12.98
N ALA A 168 -6.11 5.07 -13.70
CA ALA A 168 -5.04 4.17 -14.11
C ALA A 168 -4.34 3.51 -12.90
N LEU A 169 -4.08 4.29 -11.85
CA LEU A 169 -3.50 3.77 -10.62
C LEU A 169 -4.43 2.74 -9.94
N GLN A 170 -5.73 3.04 -9.85
CA GLN A 170 -6.70 2.10 -9.28
C GLN A 170 -6.79 0.80 -10.09
N TYR A 171 -6.87 0.87 -11.41
CA TYR A 171 -6.92 -0.33 -12.26
C TYR A 171 -5.64 -1.17 -12.15
N PHE A 172 -4.48 -0.52 -12.09
CA PHE A 172 -3.20 -1.20 -11.88
C PHE A 172 -3.18 -1.99 -10.56
N TRP A 173 -3.62 -1.37 -9.46
CA TRP A 173 -3.67 -2.06 -8.16
C TRP A 173 -4.71 -3.17 -8.14
N PHE A 174 -5.88 -2.94 -8.71
CA PHE A 174 -6.90 -3.98 -8.83
C PHE A 174 -6.38 -5.20 -9.58
N PHE A 175 -5.69 -4.99 -10.71
CA PHE A 175 -5.08 -6.07 -11.47
C PHE A 175 -4.08 -6.87 -10.63
N LYS A 176 -3.23 -6.20 -9.84
CA LYS A 176 -2.29 -6.87 -8.94
C LYS A 176 -3.02 -7.69 -7.85
N ILE A 177 -4.06 -7.12 -7.23
CA ILE A 177 -4.84 -7.80 -6.18
C ILE A 177 -5.56 -9.02 -6.77
N ALA A 178 -6.23 -8.85 -7.91
CA ALA A 178 -6.95 -9.92 -8.60
C ALA A 178 -6.01 -11.05 -9.03
N ARG A 179 -4.84 -10.72 -9.60
CA ARG A 179 -3.82 -11.72 -9.94
C ARG A 179 -3.30 -12.46 -8.72
N GLY A 180 -3.10 -11.76 -7.60
CA GLY A 180 -2.71 -12.37 -6.32
C GLY A 180 -3.75 -13.33 -5.80
N ALA A 181 -5.03 -12.94 -5.83
CA ALA A 181 -6.15 -13.78 -5.44
C ALA A 181 -6.31 -15.01 -6.35
N TYR A 182 -6.22 -14.82 -7.68
CA TYR A 182 -6.26 -15.90 -8.65
C TYR A 182 -5.17 -16.94 -8.40
N LYS A 183 -3.93 -16.49 -8.16
CA LYS A 183 -2.82 -17.39 -7.83
C LYS A 183 -3.07 -18.15 -6.53
N ALA A 184 -3.64 -17.52 -5.52
CA ALA A 184 -3.96 -18.17 -4.24
C ALA A 184 -5.08 -19.22 -4.37
N LEU A 185 -6.02 -19.04 -5.31
CA LEU A 185 -7.10 -19.99 -5.56
C LEU A 185 -6.70 -21.15 -6.48
N THR A 186 -5.75 -20.92 -7.39
CA THR A 186 -5.31 -21.90 -8.40
C THR A 186 -4.07 -22.70 -8.01
N SER A 187 -3.27 -22.18 -7.07
CA SER A 187 -2.23 -22.98 -6.42
C SER A 187 -2.94 -23.92 -5.46
N GLY A 188 -3.10 -25.20 -5.84
CA GLY A 188 -3.73 -26.23 -5.00
C GLY A 188 -3.04 -26.41 -3.64
N PRO A 189 -3.60 -27.23 -2.74
CA PRO A 189 -2.97 -27.52 -1.46
C PRO A 189 -1.52 -27.97 -1.69
N PRO A 190 -0.57 -27.61 -0.82
CA PRO A 190 0.76 -28.20 -0.85
C PRO A 190 0.61 -29.72 -0.92
N HIS A 191 1.23 -30.35 -1.92
CA HIS A 191 1.36 -31.80 -1.94
C HIS A 191 2.14 -32.17 -0.67
N ASP A 192 1.48 -32.82 0.29
CA ASP A 192 2.12 -33.45 1.44
C ASP A 192 3.03 -34.57 0.93
N ASN A 193 4.22 -34.21 0.49
CA ASN A 193 5.29 -35.18 0.29
C ASN A 193 5.86 -35.51 1.67
N ALA A 194 5.28 -36.57 2.24
CA ALA A 194 5.92 -37.57 3.07
C ALA A 194 7.13 -37.13 3.91
N VAL A 195 6.86 -37.01 5.21
CA VAL A 195 7.71 -37.45 6.33
C VAL A 195 9.01 -38.16 5.90
N ALA A 196 10.13 -37.47 6.02
CA ALA A 196 11.41 -38.09 6.31
C ALA A 196 11.85 -37.60 7.69
N SER A 197 11.49 -38.38 8.71
CA SER A 197 11.94 -38.23 10.09
C SER A 197 13.46 -38.28 10.16
N THR A 198 14.10 -37.17 10.51
CA THR A 198 15.50 -37.19 10.98
C THR A 198 15.48 -37.41 12.49
N PRO A 199 16.23 -38.37 13.05
CA PRO A 199 16.08 -38.77 14.45
C PRO A 199 16.62 -37.71 15.40
N GLN A 200 15.75 -37.25 16.30
CA GLN A 200 16.09 -36.44 17.46
C GLN A 200 16.80 -37.33 18.49
N LYS A 201 18.12 -37.17 18.63
CA LYS A 201 18.88 -37.81 19.72
C LYS A 201 18.73 -36.95 20.98
N SER A 202 17.91 -37.43 21.92
CA SER A 202 17.73 -36.86 23.25
C SER A 202 18.88 -37.20 24.20
N LEU A 203 18.85 -36.52 25.35
CA LEU A 203 19.55 -36.76 26.63
C LEU A 203 20.88 -36.02 26.78
N SER A 204 21.24 -35.38 27.90
CA SER A 204 20.59 -34.81 29.09
C SER A 204 21.76 -34.48 30.04
N GLN A 205 21.61 -33.44 30.87
CA GLN A 205 22.32 -33.23 32.15
C GLN A 205 23.87 -33.15 32.16
N HIS A 206 24.41 -31.97 32.48
CA HIS A 206 24.98 -31.68 33.81
C HIS A 206 25.57 -30.26 33.88
N ARG A 207 25.26 -29.53 34.96
CA ARG A 207 26.06 -28.42 35.53
C ARG A 207 27.11 -29.04 36.47
N PRO A 208 28.33 -28.47 36.67
CA PRO A 208 28.61 -27.34 37.58
C PRO A 208 29.53 -26.27 36.92
N GLN A 209 29.36 -24.96 37.11
CA GLN A 209 29.71 -24.10 38.26
C GLN A 209 31.18 -23.61 38.25
N ALA A 210 31.32 -22.32 38.57
CA ALA A 210 32.45 -21.43 38.40
C ALA A 210 33.77 -21.82 39.08
N LYS A 211 34.89 -21.32 38.51
CA LYS A 211 36.12 -20.82 39.18
C LYS A 211 36.84 -19.93 38.15
N GLU A 212 36.89 -18.61 38.32
CA GLU A 212 37.83 -17.84 39.14
C GLU A 212 39.30 -17.97 38.70
N ASP A 213 39.89 -16.79 38.48
CA ASP A 213 41.32 -16.46 38.49
C ASP A 213 42.19 -16.94 37.33
N ALA A 214 43.24 -16.25 36.91
CA ALA A 214 43.70 -14.87 36.97
C ALA A 214 45.03 -14.89 36.22
N LYS A 215 45.39 -13.75 35.63
CA LYS A 215 46.78 -13.29 35.45
C LYS A 215 47.75 -14.08 34.53
N ALA A 216 48.12 -13.34 33.48
CA ALA A 216 49.45 -12.71 33.34
C ALA A 216 50.48 -13.32 32.38
N CYS A 217 51.20 -12.37 31.78
CA CYS A 217 52.45 -12.42 31.01
C CYS A 217 52.33 -13.02 29.60
N ALA A 218 52.38 -12.19 28.54
CA ALA A 218 53.49 -11.38 28.03
C ALA A 218 54.47 -12.21 27.18
N SER A 219 54.72 -11.68 25.98
CA SER A 219 55.84 -11.90 25.05
C SER A 219 56.08 -13.35 24.60
N ASP A 220 55.92 -13.66 23.31
CA ASP A 220 56.95 -13.41 22.30
C ASP A 220 56.63 -14.02 20.92
N THR A 221 57.07 -13.30 19.89
CA THR A 221 57.69 -13.77 18.64
C THR A 221 56.89 -14.60 17.61
N ALA A 222 56.58 -13.89 16.52
CA ALA A 222 56.82 -14.18 15.10
C ALA A 222 56.61 -15.58 14.48
N SER A 223 55.96 -15.46 13.32
CA SER A 223 56.21 -16.08 12.01
C SER A 223 55.44 -17.33 11.56
N THR A 224 55.02 -17.18 10.30
CA THR A 224 54.91 -18.18 9.22
C THR A 224 53.58 -18.92 8.99
N THR A 225 52.92 -18.47 7.92
CA THR A 225 52.37 -19.25 6.78
C THR A 225 51.28 -20.31 7.02
N SER A 226 50.14 -20.12 6.34
CA SER A 226 49.68 -20.87 5.15
C SER A 226 48.17 -21.16 5.15
N SER A 227 47.55 -20.76 4.04
CA SER A 227 46.38 -21.35 3.34
C SER A 227 45.25 -21.97 4.16
N GLU A 228 44.08 -21.32 4.17
CA GLU A 228 42.80 -22.03 4.18
C GLU A 228 41.84 -21.47 3.12
N HIS A 229 41.53 -22.34 2.18
CA HIS A 229 40.33 -22.34 1.35
C HIS A 229 39.08 -22.12 2.22
N ASN A 230 38.16 -21.24 1.85
CA ASN A 230 36.83 -21.26 2.44
C ASN A 230 35.74 -21.11 1.37
N SER A 231 34.97 -22.19 1.21
CA SER A 231 33.79 -22.35 0.37
C SER A 231 32.61 -21.57 0.95
N SER A 232 32.73 -20.24 1.01
CA SER A 232 31.73 -19.35 1.62
C SER A 232 30.87 -18.62 0.58
N GLY A 233 31.12 -18.83 -0.72
CA GLY A 233 30.50 -18.07 -1.81
C GLY A 233 29.08 -18.51 -2.21
N GLU A 234 28.77 -19.81 -2.18
CA GLU A 234 27.50 -20.31 -2.74
C GLU A 234 26.30 -20.18 -1.77
N ASN A 235 26.50 -20.40 -0.46
CA ASN A 235 25.40 -20.33 0.51
C ASN A 235 24.89 -18.90 0.76
N ALA A 236 25.73 -17.88 0.58
CA ALA A 236 25.33 -16.48 0.72
C ALA A 236 24.50 -16.00 -0.48
N ASP A 237 24.82 -16.47 -1.69
CA ASP A 237 24.13 -16.09 -2.93
C ASP A 237 22.73 -16.75 -3.02
N GLU A 238 22.58 -17.97 -2.51
CA GLU A 238 21.29 -18.67 -2.49
C GLU A 238 20.33 -18.11 -1.42
N THR A 239 20.85 -17.74 -0.24
CA THR A 239 20.07 -17.06 0.81
C THR A 239 19.68 -15.64 0.39
N GLY A 240 20.56 -14.93 -0.33
CA GLY A 240 20.27 -13.62 -0.92
C GLY A 240 19.18 -13.69 -2.00
N ARG A 241 19.22 -14.70 -2.87
CA ARG A 241 18.18 -14.94 -3.89
C ARG A 241 16.82 -15.31 -3.29
N GLN A 242 16.78 -16.06 -2.19
CA GLN A 242 15.52 -16.39 -1.49
C GLN A 242 14.90 -15.17 -0.79
N CYS A 243 15.72 -14.29 -0.19
CA CYS A 243 15.23 -13.02 0.37
C CYS A 243 14.70 -12.06 -0.71
N LEU A 244 15.32 -12.02 -1.89
CA LEU A 244 14.84 -11.23 -3.04
C LEU A 244 13.51 -11.74 -3.62
N ALA A 245 13.22 -13.04 -3.50
CA ALA A 245 11.95 -13.63 -3.95
C ALA A 245 10.77 -13.29 -3.01
N LEU A 246 11.03 -13.11 -1.71
CA LEU A 246 10.00 -12.78 -0.71
C LEU A 246 9.60 -11.29 -0.68
N CYS A 247 10.42 -10.41 -1.27
CA CYS A 247 10.19 -8.98 -1.31
C CYS A 247 9.49 -8.47 -2.59
N ARG A 248 9.05 -9.35 -3.50
CA ARG A 248 8.18 -8.95 -4.63
C ARG A 248 6.71 -9.03 -4.23
N TRP A 249 6.21 -7.95 -3.64
CA TRP A 249 4.78 -7.63 -3.55
C TRP A 249 4.51 -6.25 -4.14
#